data_AF-A0A6N6S0S4-F1
#
_entry.id   AF-A0A6N6S0S4-F1
#
_cell.length_a   1.000
_cell.length_b   1.000
_cell.length_c   1.000
_cell.angle_alpha   90.00
_cell.angle_beta   90.00
_cell.angle_gamma   90.00
#
_symmetry.space_group_name_H-M   'P 1'
#
loop_
_entity.id
_entity.type
_entity.pdbx_description
1 polymer ?
#
loop_
_entity_poly.entity_id
_entity_poly.type
_entity_poly.pdbx_seq_one_letter_code
_entity_poly.pdbx_strand_id
1 'polypeptide(L)' 'MQNKNFKSHTTKKRYDTVIIGSGFGGSVTACRLAPYLKDALCVLERGKRYHMGEFPRDFFKPKDWWWCNEGIDGWTGLFE' A
#
# COMPACT_ATOMS: atom_id res chain seq x y z
N MET A 1 7.15 11.98 19.55
CA MET A 1 6.16 11.58 18.53
C MET A 1 6.78 11.87 17.17
N GLN A 2 7.34 10.87 16.50
CA GLN A 2 8.09 11.09 15.25
C GLN A 2 7.10 11.32 14.10
N ASN A 3 7.18 12.51 13.50
CA ASN A 3 6.40 12.92 12.35
C ASN A 3 6.89 12.12 11.13
N LYS A 4 6.18 11.05 10.76
CA LYS A 4 6.50 10.29 9.55
C LYS A 4 6.08 11.14 8.35
N ASN A 5 7.01 11.88 7.77
CA ASN A 5 6.83 12.60 6.51
C ASN A 5 6.48 11.58 5.40
N PHE A 6 5.20 11.28 5.25
CA PHE A 6 4.71 10.49 4.12
C PHE A 6 4.91 11.35 2.88
N LYS A 7 5.82 10.96 1.98
CA LYS A 7 5.87 11.58 0.65
C LYS A 7 4.51 11.34 0.00
N SER A 8 3.72 12.40 -0.16
CA SER A 8 2.46 12.32 -0.88
C SER A 8 2.78 11.85 -2.30
N HIS A 9 2.34 10.65 -2.64
CA HIS A 9 2.41 10.21 -4.02
C HIS A 9 1.38 11.05 -4.77
N THR A 10 1.80 11.76 -5.81
CA THR A 10 0.87 12.54 -6.63
C THR A 10 -0.11 11.60 -7.29
N THR A 11 -1.33 11.52 -6.77
CA THR A 11 -2.40 10.73 -7.34
C THR A 11 -2.75 11.29 -8.71
N LYS A 12 -2.66 10.45 -9.75
CA LYS A 12 -3.07 10.83 -11.10
C LYS A 12 -4.59 10.68 -11.25
N LYS A 13 -5.19 11.51 -12.11
CA LYS A 13 -6.62 11.40 -12.44
C LYS A 13 -6.98 10.11 -13.19
N ARG A 14 -6.00 9.44 -13.81
CA ARG A 14 -6.22 8.23 -14.63
C ARG A 14 -5.00 7.31 -14.57
N TYR A 15 -5.28 6.02 -14.57
CA TYR A 15 -4.31 4.94 -14.76
C TYR A 15 -4.82 4.03 -15.88
N ASP A 16 -3.91 3.43 -16.64
CA ASP A 16 -4.25 2.45 -17.67
C ASP A 16 -4.42 1.06 -17.05
N THR A 17 -3.78 0.81 -15.91
CA THR A 17 -3.91 -0.45 -15.17
C THR A 17 -3.87 -0.21 -13.67
N VAL A 18 -4.80 -0.86 -12.97
CA VAL A 18 -4.84 -0.89 -11.50
C VAL A 18 -4.72 -2.33 -11.04
N ILE A 19 -3.76 -2.60 -10.18
CA ILE A 19 -3.55 -3.89 -9.51
C ILE A 19 -4.05 -3.75 -8.08
N ILE A 20 -4.99 -4.60 -7.69
CA ILE A 20 -5.52 -4.66 -6.32
C ILE A 20 -4.80 -5.78 -5.58
N GLY A 21 -4.10 -5.41 -4.51
CA GLY A 21 -3.27 -6.26 -3.69
C GLY A 21 -1.79 -6.18 -4.07
N SER A 22 -0.92 -5.92 -3.08
CA SER A 22 0.54 -5.95 -3.23
C SER A 22 1.16 -7.29 -2.79
N GLY A 23 0.36 -8.36 -2.75
CA GLY A 23 0.84 -9.73 -2.51
C GLY A 23 1.75 -10.24 -3.62
N PHE A 24 2.08 -11.53 -3.60
CA PHE A 24 3.00 -12.14 -4.58
C PHE A 24 2.57 -11.91 -6.04
N GLY A 25 1.33 -12.27 -6.39
CA GLY A 25 0.83 -12.13 -7.76
C GLY A 25 0.78 -10.67 -8.22
N GLY A 26 0.28 -9.77 -7.37
CA GLY A 26 0.17 -8.34 -7.68
C GLY A 26 1.54 -7.69 -7.86
N SER A 27 2.49 -7.97 -6.98
CA SER A 27 3.85 -7.43 -7.04
C SER A 27 4.63 -7.90 -8.27
N VAL A 28 4.55 -9.20 -8.60
CA VAL A 28 5.20 -9.75 -9.80
C VAL A 28 4.58 -9.17 -11.06
N THR A 29 3.25 -9.06 -11.11
CA THR A 29 2.52 -8.46 -12.24
C THR A 29 2.92 -6.99 -12.41
N ALA A 30 2.96 -6.22 -11.31
CA ALA A 30 3.36 -4.82 -11.32
C ALA A 30 4.80 -4.66 -11.85
N CYS A 31 5.73 -5.48 -11.35
CA CYS A 31 7.12 -5.47 -11.77
C CYS A 31 7.28 -5.73 -13.28
N ARG A 32 6.51 -6.68 -13.82
CA ARG A 32 6.54 -7.01 -15.25
C ARG A 32 5.92 -5.92 -16.13
N LEU A 33 4.89 -5.23 -15.66
CA LEU A 33 4.19 -4.19 -16.42
C LEU A 33 4.84 -2.80 -16.31
N ALA A 34 5.54 -2.50 -15.21
CA ALA A 34 6.10 -1.18 -14.92
C ALA A 34 7.00 -0.61 -16.05
N PRO A 35 7.89 -1.40 -16.70
CA PRO A 35 8.71 -0.88 -17.80
C PRO A 35 7.90 -0.37 -19.00
N TYR A 36 6.72 -0.95 -19.23
CA TYR A 36 5.87 -0.64 -20.37
C TYR A 36 4.87 0.48 -20.08
N LEU A 37 4.32 0.50 -18.86
CA LEU A 37 3.26 1.43 -18.46
C LEU A 37 3.78 2.69 -17.75
N LYS A 38 5.06 2.71 -17.35
CA LYS A 38 5.68 3.79 -16.58
C LYS A 38 4.77 4.18 -15.40
N ASP A 39 4.33 5.42 -15.37
CA ASP A 39 3.52 5.98 -14.30
C ASP A 39 2.00 5.75 -14.45
N ALA A 40 1.56 5.02 -15.49
CA ALA A 40 0.15 4.72 -15.73
C ALA A 40 -0.32 3.43 -15.02
N LEU A 41 0.53 2.89 -14.14
CA LEU A 41 0.26 1.70 -13.32
C LEU A 41 0.07 2.10 -11.86
N CYS A 42 -1.04 1.67 -11.26
CA CYS A 42 -1.32 1.85 -9.83
C CYS A 42 -1.42 0.50 -9.11
N VAL A 43 -0.84 0.40 -7.92
CA VAL A 43 -1.03 -0.74 -7.01
C VAL A 43 -1.75 -0.24 -5.76
N LEU A 44 -2.90 -0.83 -5.44
CA LEU A 44 -3.67 -0.53 -4.24
C LEU A 44 -3.53 -1.68 -3.25
N GLU A 45 -3.23 -1.38 -2.00
CA GLU A 45 -3.14 -2.36 -0.93
C GLU A 45 -3.91 -1.84 0.29
N ARG A 46 -4.69 -2.71 0.93
CA ARG A 46 -5.46 -2.37 2.14
C ARG A 46 -4.56 -2.32 3.38
N GLY A 47 -3.54 -3.18 3.41
CA GLY A 47 -2.59 -3.29 4.51
C GLY A 47 -1.72 -2.04 4.69
N LYS A 48 -1.06 -1.98 5.85
CA LYS A 48 -0.06 -0.96 6.15
C LYS A 48 1.18 -1.11 5.29
N ARG A 49 1.80 0.01 4.92
CA ARG A 49 3.12 0.03 4.28
C ARG A 49 4.20 -0.29 5.31
N TYR A 50 4.94 -1.38 5.10
CA TYR A 50 6.10 -1.75 5.89
C TYR A 50 7.38 -1.48 5.09
N HIS A 51 8.33 -0.74 5.66
CA HIS A 51 9.67 -0.63 5.08
C HIS A 51 10.50 -1.88 5.39
N MET A 52 11.67 -1.99 4.75
CA MET A 52 12.62 -3.07 5.01
C MET A 52 12.93 -3.15 6.51
N GLY A 53 12.68 -4.32 7.11
CA GLY A 53 12.91 -4.56 8.54
C GLY A 53 11.80 -4.09 9.48
N GLU A 54 10.78 -3.37 8.99
CA GLU A 54 9.65 -2.92 9.83
C GLU A 54 8.52 -3.94 9.93
N PHE A 55 8.58 -5.03 9.16
CA PHE A 55 7.56 -6.06 9.22
C PHE A 55 7.57 -6.72 10.61
N PRO A 56 6.42 -6.82 11.30
CA PRO A 56 6.32 -7.41 12.63
C PRO A 56 6.85 -8.85 12.62
N ARG A 57 7.79 -9.15 13.51
CA ARG A 57 8.36 -10.50 13.68
C ARG A 57 8.12 -11.09 15.06
N ASP A 58 7.62 -10.27 15.97
CA ASP A 58 7.28 -10.67 17.32
C ASP A 58 5.79 -10.99 17.40
N PHE A 59 5.47 -12.26 17.64
CA PHE A 59 4.08 -12.73 17.77
C PHE A 59 3.43 -12.28 19.08
N PHE A 60 4.21 -11.83 20.07
CA PHE A 60 3.69 -11.34 21.34
C PHE A 60 3.27 -9.87 21.29
N LYS A 61 3.38 -9.21 20.12
CA LYS A 61 2.98 -7.80 19.91
C LYS A 61 1.90 -7.68 18.83
N PRO A 62 0.67 -8.17 19.07
CA PRO A 62 -0.39 -8.22 18.06
C PRO A 62 -0.80 -6.85 17.51
N LYS A 63 -0.58 -5.77 18.28
CA LYS A 63 -0.85 -4.40 17.85
C LYS A 63 0.01 -3.97 16.64
N ASP A 64 1.21 -4.52 16.49
CA ASP A 64 2.10 -4.19 15.37
C ASP A 64 1.63 -4.85 14.05
N TRP A 65 0.84 -5.93 14.16
CA TRP A 65 0.29 -6.70 13.06
C TRP A 65 -1.01 -6.11 12.51
N TRP A 66 -1.81 -5.48 13.36
CA TRP A 66 -3.12 -4.94 12.96
C TRP A 66 -3.00 -3.51 12.45
N TRP A 67 -3.37 -3.31 11.19
CA TRP A 67 -3.45 -1.99 10.56
C TRP A 67 -4.85 -1.34 10.66
N CYS A 68 -5.84 -2.08 11.19
CA CYS A 68 -7.24 -1.67 11.23
C CYS A 68 -7.52 -0.40 12.05
N ASN A 69 -6.61 0.03 12.94
CA ASN A 69 -6.79 1.20 13.80
C ASN A 69 -5.97 2.43 13.38
N GLU A 70 -5.24 2.37 12.26
CA GLU A 70 -4.57 3.56 11.70
C GLU A 70 -5.50 4.38 10.79
N GLY A 71 -6.76 3.95 10.63
CA GLY A 71 -7.76 4.54 9.71
C GLY A 71 -9.00 5.16 10.38
N ILE A 72 -8.97 5.48 11.68
CA ILE A 72 -10.11 6.12 12.38
C ILE A 72 -10.39 7.56 11.90
N ASP A 73 -9.53 8.12 11.04
CA ASP A 73 -9.79 9.36 10.28
C ASP A 73 -9.83 9.14 8.75
N GLY A 74 -10.66 8.22 8.25
CA GLY A 74 -11.22 8.37 6.90
C GLY A 74 -10.74 7.46 5.77
N TRP A 75 -10.54 6.16 6.01
CA TRP A 75 -10.56 5.19 4.92
C TRP A 75 -11.87 4.40 4.93
N THR A 76 -12.93 5.01 4.42
CA THR A 76 -14.07 4.25 3.90
C THR A 76 -13.60 3.55 2.63
N GLY A 77 -14.02 2.29 2.43
CA GLY A 77 -13.49 1.43 1.37
C GLY A 77 -13.71 1.98 -0.04
N LEU A 78 -13.37 1.18 -1.06
CA LEU A 78 -13.54 1.57 -2.48
C LEU A 78 -15.00 1.78 -2.92
N PHE A 79 -15.97 1.63 -2.00
CA PHE A 79 -17.38 1.91 -2.21
C PHE A 79 -17.89 2.75 -1.04
N GLU A 80 -18.06 4.04 -1.31
CA GLU A 80 -19.20 4.83 -0.85
C GLU A 80 -20.11 5.10 -2.05
#